data_AF-A0A1F3SJZ9-F1
#
_entry.id   AF-A0A1F3SJZ9-F1
#
_cell.length_a   1.000
_cell.length_b   1.000
_cell.length_c   1.000
_cell.angle_alpha   90.00
_cell.angle_beta   90.00
_cell.angle_gamma   90.00
#
_symmetry.space_group_name_H-M   'P 1'
#
loop_
_entity.id
_entity.type
_entity.pdbx_description
1 polymer ?
#
loop_
_entity_poly.entity_id
_entity_poly.type
_entity_poly.pdbx_seq_one_letter_code
_entity_poly.pdbx_strand_id
1 'polypeptide(L)' 'MSQLEVYIAAPENIILKKLDYYREGGAEKHLTDIREILAGSKVDNEYLQLWIDKLGLKAEWEKI' A
#
# COMPACT_ATOMS: atom_id res chain seq x y z
N MET A 1 25.44 -3.69 -23.74
CA MET A 1 24.11 -3.40 -23.15
C MET A 1 24.37 -2.68 -21.83
N SER A 2 23.92 -1.43 -21.69
CA SER A 2 24.01 -0.74 -20.40
C SER A 2 23.02 -1.37 -19.42
N GLN A 3 23.46 -1.61 -18.18
CA GLN A 3 22.54 -2.01 -17.10
C GLN A 3 21.70 -0.80 -16.69
N LEU A 4 20.40 -1.02 -16.46
CA LEU A 4 19.47 -0.02 -15.97
C LEU A 4 19.37 -0.16 -14.45
N GLU A 5 19.72 0.89 -13.71
CA GLU A 5 19.49 0.96 -12.27
C GLU A 5 18.14 1.64 -12.01
N VAL A 6 17.30 0.99 -11.21
CA VAL A 6 15.99 1.50 -10.79
C VAL A 6 15.77 1.27 -9.31
N TYR A 7 15.05 2.20 -8.67
CA TYR A 7 14.59 2.05 -7.30
C TYR A 7 13.17 1.50 -7.29
N ILE A 8 12.96 0.43 -6.53
CA ILE A 8 11.66 -0.21 -6.38
C ILE A 8 11.19 0.02 -4.94
N ALA A 9 9.99 0.59 -4.79
CA ALA A 9 9.37 0.75 -3.49
C ALA A 9 8.91 -0.61 -2.95
N ALA A 10 9.06 -0.81 -1.65
CA ALA A 10 8.50 -1.98 -0.98
C ALA A 10 6.97 -2.00 -1.12
N PRO A 11 6.34 -3.19 -1.26
CA PRO A 11 4.88 -3.32 -1.39
C PRO A 11 4.10 -2.60 -0.29
N GLU A 12 4.58 -2.66 0.96
CA GLU A 12 4.00 -2.02 2.13
C GLU A 12 3.91 -0.51 1.94
N ASN A 13 4.97 0.12 1.46
CA ASN A 13 5.01 1.56 1.23
C ASN A 13 4.03 1.98 0.13
N ILE A 14 3.85 1.13 -0.89
CA ILE A 14 2.86 1.37 -1.96
C ILE A 14 1.43 1.25 -1.38
N ILE A 15 1.16 0.24 -0.56
CA ILE A 15 -0.14 0.06 0.12
C ILE A 15 -0.46 1.27 0.98
N LEU A 16 0.45 1.68 1.87
CA LEU A 16 0.27 2.83 2.76
C LEU A 16 -0.04 4.10 1.96
N LYS A 17 0.67 4.33 0.84
CA LYS A 17 0.44 5.50 0.01
C LYS A 17 -0.91 5.45 -0.72
N LYS A 18 -1.36 4.28 -1.16
CA LYS A 18 -2.69 4.10 -1.77
C LYS A 18 -3.82 4.30 -0.75
N LEU A 19 -3.67 3.84 0.48
CA LEU A 19 -4.62 4.12 1.57
C LEU A 19 -4.73 5.62 1.85
N ASP A 20 -3.59 6.31 1.92
CA ASP A 20 -3.52 7.77 2.10
C ASP A 20 -4.22 8.52 0.95
N TYR A 21 -3.99 8.12 -0.30
CA TYR A 21 -4.71 8.69 -1.45
C TYR A 21 -6.20 8.38 -1.46
N TYR A 22 -6.58 7.16 -1.04
CA TYR A 22 -7.98 6.78 -0.92
C TYR A 22 -8.69 7.61 0.16
N ARG A 23 -8.03 7.89 1.29
CA ARG A 23 -8.55 8.78 2.35
C ARG A 23 -8.91 10.16 1.81
N GLU A 24 -8.06 10.74 0.97
CA GLU A 24 -8.26 12.09 0.43
C GLU A 24 -9.28 12.13 -0.73
N GLY A 25 -9.24 11.13 -1.62
CA GLY A 25 -9.97 11.18 -2.90
C GLY A 25 -11.11 10.16 -3.06
N GLY A 26 -11.21 9.15 -2.21
CA GLY A 26 -12.27 8.13 -2.23
C GLY A 26 -12.29 7.20 -3.44
N ALA A 27 -11.27 7.22 -4.31
CA ALA A 27 -11.28 6.46 -5.56
C ALA A 27 -11.11 4.95 -5.31
N GLU A 28 -12.18 4.17 -5.52
CA GLU A 28 -12.23 2.73 -5.23
C GLU A 28 -11.15 1.90 -5.93
N LYS A 29 -10.65 2.35 -7.09
CA LYS A 29 -9.53 1.70 -7.80
C LYS A 29 -8.31 1.46 -6.90
N HIS A 30 -8.08 2.32 -5.90
CA HIS A 30 -6.96 2.16 -4.98
C HIS A 30 -7.14 0.95 -4.05
N LEU A 31 -8.37 0.64 -3.63
CA LEU A 31 -8.67 -0.54 -2.82
C LEU A 31 -8.45 -1.82 -3.63
N THR A 32 -8.88 -1.84 -4.90
CA THR A 32 -8.61 -2.96 -5.82
C THR A 32 -7.12 -3.19 -6.01
N ASP A 33 -6.34 -2.14 -6.31
CA ASP A 33 -4.89 -2.25 -6.48
C ASP A 33 -4.21 -2.82 -5.21
N ILE A 34 -4.65 -2.39 -4.02
CA ILE A 34 -4.09 -2.90 -2.75
C ILE A 34 -4.37 -4.41 -2.61
N ARG A 35 -5.58 -4.87 -2.92
CA ARG A 35 -5.93 -6.30 -2.89
C ARG A 35 -5.06 -7.12 -3.83
N GLU A 36 -4.78 -6.59 -5.03
CA GLU A 36 -3.89 -7.25 -5.99
C GLU A 36 -2.44 -7.32 -5.50
N ILE A 37 -1.92 -6.24 -4.89
CA ILE A 37 -0.58 -6.25 -4.29
C ILE A 37 -0.49 -7.29 -3.18
N LEU A 38 -1.48 -7.35 -2.29
CA LEU A 38 -1.55 -8.33 -1.20
C LEU A 38 -1.59 -9.78 -1.72
N ALA A 39 -2.31 -10.03 -2.81
CA ALA A 39 -2.37 -11.35 -3.42
C ALA A 39 -1.07 -11.75 -4.14
N GLY A 40 -0.36 -10.78 -4.71
CA GLY A 40 0.81 -11.02 -5.57
C GLY A 40 2.17 -10.90 -4.89
N SER A 41 2.24 -10.34 -3.68
CA SER A 41 3.50 -9.97 -3.04
C SER A 41 3.63 -10.54 -1.62
N LYS A 42 4.85 -10.83 -1.20
CA LYS A 42 5.13 -11.03 0.22
C LYS A 42 5.10 -9.67 0.92
N VAL A 43 4.34 -9.60 1.99
CA VAL A 43 4.11 -8.39 2.78
C VAL A 43 4.45 -8.69 4.24
N ASP A 44 5.24 -7.83 4.84
CA ASP A 44 5.44 -7.80 6.28
C ASP A 44 4.21 -7.17 6.95
N ASN A 45 3.33 -8.03 7.45
CA ASN A 45 2.08 -7.62 8.08
C ASN A 45 2.31 -6.84 9.37
N GLU A 46 3.36 -7.14 10.14
CA GLU A 46 3.64 -6.43 11.39
C GLU A 46 4.09 -4.99 11.09
N TYR A 47 4.99 -4.82 10.12
CA TYR A 47 5.41 -3.50 9.67
C TYR A 47 4.24 -2.71 9.08
N LEU A 48 3.44 -3.34 8.22
CA LEU A 48 2.30 -2.69 7.58
C LEU A 48 1.27 -2.21 8.60
N GLN A 49 0.87 -3.06 9.56
CA GLN A 49 -0.09 -2.68 10.61
C GLN A 49 0.47 -1.59 11.52
N LEU A 50 1.76 -1.65 11.90
CA LEU A 50 2.41 -0.60 12.68
C LEU A 50 2.25 0.78 12.03
N TRP A 51 2.42 0.86 10.71
CA TRP A 51 2.34 2.13 9.99
C TRP A 51 0.91 2.56 9.65
N ILE A 52 0.00 1.63 9.39
CA ILE A 52 -1.44 1.92 9.31
C ILE A 52 -1.89 2.63 10.59
N ASP A 53 -1.48 2.12 11.75
CA ASP A 53 -1.79 2.69 13.05
C ASP A 53 -1.18 4.09 13.21
N LYS A 54 0.12 4.24 12.93
CA LYS A 54 0.83 5.52 13.07
C LYS A 54 0.31 6.62 12.14
N LEU A 55 -0.18 6.27 10.95
CA LEU A 55 -0.68 7.21 9.95
C LEU A 55 -2.20 7.46 10.07
N GLY A 56 -2.88 6.77 10.98
CA GLY A 56 -4.33 6.88 11.16
C GLY A 56 -5.10 6.40 9.93
N LEU A 57 -4.65 5.30 9.31
CA LEU A 57 -5.24 4.73 8.08
C LEU A 57 -6.14 3.51 8.33
N LYS A 58 -6.49 3.24 9.60
CA LYS A 58 -7.29 2.06 9.98
C LYS A 58 -8.65 2.02 9.28
N ALA A 59 -9.34 3.16 9.23
CA ALA A 59 -10.68 3.24 8.65
C ALA A 59 -10.68 2.95 7.13
N GLU A 60 -9.60 3.29 6.44
CA GLU A 60 -9.41 2.98 5.02
C GLU A 60 -9.00 1.52 4.84
N TRP A 61 -8.13 1.00 5.72
CA TRP A 61 -7.70 -0.39 5.71
C TRP A 61 -8.85 -1.37 5.92
N GLU A 62 -9.82 -1.04 6.78
CA GLU A 62 -11.03 -1.85 7.01
C GLU A 62 -11.93 -1.98 5.77
N LYS A 63 -11.70 -1.19 4.72
CA LYS A 63 -12.43 -1.27 3.45
C LYS A 63 -11.75 -2.14 2.40
N ILE A 64 -10.54 -2.62 2.69
CA ILE A 64 -9.80 -3.60 1.86
C ILE A 64 -10.40 -4.98 2.09
#